data_AF-A0A2K9NQ93-F1
#
_entry.id   AF-A0A2K9NQ93-F1
#
_cell.length_a   1.000
_cell.length_b   1.000
_cell.length_c   1.000
_cell.angle_alpha   90.00
_cell.angle_beta   90.00
_cell.angle_gamma   90.00
#
_symmetry.space_group_name_H-M   'P 1'
#
loop_
_entity.id
_entity.type
_entity.pdbx_description
1 polymer ?
#
loop_
_entity_poly.entity_id
_entity_poly.type
_entity_poly.pdbx_seq_one_letter_code
_entity_poly.pdbx_strand_id
1 'polypeptide(L)'
;MRSIFIFYSTIFNRGILMKYLFWVIITLFTNLFFGLYANSENESKFLEGMSIHHESAVKMSEIALKKTKNKNIVELARIIKKNQTKEIKKLRNWNSKWYGASEVVEVKKDEHGMMNMADLQNKSGKDFDKAFLEMMTKHHQDGIQMANKMMPELEKKEIHHFAKEMIEKQNKEVVKMEEIKKTL
;
A
#
# COMPACT_ATOMS: atom_id res chain seq x y z
N MET A 1 8.47 17.84 80.88
CA MET A 1 7.31 16.99 80.53
C MET A 1 6.40 17.76 79.58
N ARG A 2 5.97 17.06 78.51
CA ARG A 2 4.90 17.37 77.54
C ARG A 2 5.23 18.18 76.27
N SER A 3 5.34 17.40 75.20
CA SER A 3 5.38 17.68 73.77
C SER A 3 4.00 18.09 73.17
N ILE A 4 3.98 18.22 71.83
CA ILE A 4 2.86 18.39 70.87
C ILE A 4 2.61 19.89 70.56
N PHE A 5 2.76 20.46 69.34
CA PHE A 5 2.19 20.10 68.03
C PHE A 5 3.10 20.54 66.85
N ILE A 6 3.18 19.66 65.86
CA ILE A 6 3.72 19.90 64.51
C ILE A 6 2.68 20.67 63.69
N PHE A 7 3.10 21.69 62.95
CA PHE A 7 2.40 22.12 61.73
C PHE A 7 3.43 22.25 60.60
N TYR A 8 3.58 21.18 59.81
CA TYR A 8 4.10 21.27 58.46
C TYR A 8 3.05 21.98 57.61
N SER A 9 3.38 23.13 57.04
CA SER A 9 2.58 23.80 56.01
C SER A 9 2.63 23.00 54.70
N THR A 10 1.81 21.96 54.59
CA THR A 10 1.51 21.32 53.31
C THR A 10 0.23 21.90 52.72
N ILE A 11 0.34 23.08 52.12
CA ILE A 11 -0.62 23.51 51.10
C ILE A 11 -0.11 22.95 49.77
N PHE A 12 -0.43 21.68 49.52
CA PHE A 12 -0.27 21.10 48.20
C PHE A 12 -1.24 21.83 47.27
N ASN A 13 -0.69 22.59 46.32
CA ASN A 13 -1.40 23.49 45.44
C ASN A 13 -2.26 22.69 44.44
N ARG A 14 -3.45 22.22 44.88
CA ARG A 14 -4.39 21.40 44.09
C ARG A 14 -4.76 22.05 42.75
N GLY A 15 -4.73 23.38 42.66
CA GLY A 15 -4.98 24.12 41.41
C GLY A 15 -3.86 24.01 40.38
N ILE A 16 -2.60 23.85 40.80
CA ILE A 16 -1.47 23.63 39.90
C ILE A 16 -1.48 22.19 39.39
N LEU A 17 -1.69 21.20 40.28
CA LEU A 17 -1.75 19.79 39.89
C LEU A 17 -2.89 19.51 38.89
N MET A 18 -4.09 20.07 39.09
CA MET A 18 -5.18 19.92 38.13
C MET A 18 -4.87 20.55 36.76
N LYS A 19 -4.18 21.69 36.71
CA LYS A 19 -3.78 22.33 35.44
C LYS A 19 -2.76 21.48 34.68
N TYR A 20 -1.78 20.89 35.38
CA TYR A 20 -0.85 19.95 34.76
C TYR A 20 -1.54 18.68 34.29
N LEU A 21 -2.46 18.12 35.09
CA LEU A 21 -3.23 16.94 34.69
C LEU A 21 -4.07 17.22 33.43
N PHE A 22 -4.72 18.38 33.39
CA PHE A 22 -5.49 18.85 32.23
C PHE A 22 -4.62 19.02 30.99
N TRP A 23 -3.43 19.60 31.12
CA TRP A 23 -2.51 19.79 30.01
C TRP A 23 -1.91 18.47 29.50
N VAL A 24 -1.63 17.53 30.39
CA VAL A 24 -1.18 16.16 30.04
C VAL A 24 -2.29 15.40 29.33
N ILE A 25 -3.53 15.47 29.81
CA ILE A 25 -4.68 14.84 29.16
C ILE A 25 -4.93 15.44 27.77
N ILE A 26 -4.87 16.77 27.63
CA ILE A 26 -4.98 17.43 26.33
C ILE A 26 -3.87 16.96 25.40
N THR A 27 -2.62 16.93 25.86
CA THR A 27 -1.47 16.54 25.03
C THR A 27 -1.53 15.07 24.62
N LEU A 28 -1.96 14.17 25.51
CA LEU A 28 -2.16 12.77 25.18
C LEU A 28 -3.32 12.60 24.19
N PHE A 29 -4.41 13.34 24.39
CA PHE A 29 -5.58 13.30 23.50
C PHE A 29 -5.26 13.87 22.12
N THR A 30 -4.54 14.98 22.03
CA THR A 30 -4.13 15.57 20.74
C THR A 30 -3.16 14.66 20.01
N ASN A 31 -2.11 14.13 20.68
CA ASN A 31 -1.18 13.21 20.04
C ASN A 31 -1.85 11.92 19.55
N LEU A 32 -2.77 11.35 20.34
CA LEU A 32 -3.54 10.19 19.94
C LEU A 32 -4.46 10.50 18.75
N PHE A 33 -5.17 11.62 18.80
CA PHE A 33 -6.07 12.05 17.72
C PHE A 33 -5.31 12.35 16.42
N PHE A 34 -4.19 13.08 16.48
CA PHE A 34 -3.35 13.35 15.32
C PHE A 34 -2.69 12.08 14.75
N GLY A 35 -2.23 11.16 15.60
CA GLY A 35 -1.67 9.88 15.15
C GLY A 35 -2.67 9.01 14.40
N LEU A 36 -3.88 8.84 14.95
CA LEU A 36 -4.96 8.09 14.30
C LEU A 36 -5.40 8.76 12.98
N TYR A 37 -5.48 10.08 12.94
CA TYR A 37 -5.84 10.82 11.73
C TYR A 37 -4.78 10.62 10.62
N ALA A 38 -3.49 10.75 10.95
CA ALA A 38 -2.40 10.57 10.00
C ALA A 38 -2.35 9.15 9.42
N ASN A 39 -2.56 8.12 10.24
CA ASN A 39 -2.59 6.73 9.77
C ASN A 39 -3.75 6.49 8.80
N SER A 40 -4.93 7.05 9.09
CA SER A 40 -6.09 6.93 8.20
C SER A 40 -5.85 7.55 6.81
N GLU A 41 -5.16 8.69 6.76
CA GLU A 41 -4.79 9.36 5.50
C GLU A 41 -3.76 8.53 4.71
N ASN A 42 -2.77 7.95 5.41
CA ASN A 42 -1.75 7.11 4.79
C ASN A 42 -2.32 5.80 4.26
N GLU A 43 -3.25 5.15 4.97
CA GLU A 43 -3.97 3.97 4.47
C GLU A 43 -4.80 4.28 3.22
N SER A 44 -5.55 5.41 3.23
CA SER A 44 -6.32 5.85 2.06
C SER A 44 -5.42 6.04 0.84
N LYS A 45 -4.29 6.74 1.00
CA LYS A 45 -3.29 6.94 -0.07
C LYS A 45 -2.68 5.64 -0.55
N PHE A 46 -2.42 4.69 0.36
CA PHE A 46 -1.92 3.37 -0.02
C PHE A 46 -2.93 2.60 -0.88
N LEU A 47 -4.21 2.58 -0.49
CA LEU A 47 -5.25 1.89 -1.26
C LEU A 47 -5.41 2.48 -2.66
N GLU A 48 -5.43 3.81 -2.77
CA GLU A 48 -5.50 4.52 -4.04
C GLU A 48 -4.26 4.26 -4.91
N GLY A 49 -3.06 4.51 -4.34
CA GLY A 49 -1.80 4.34 -5.05
C GLY A 49 -1.57 2.90 -5.51
N MET A 50 -1.89 1.91 -4.67
CA MET A 50 -1.75 0.50 -5.05
C MET A 50 -2.78 0.08 -6.11
N SER A 51 -3.99 0.66 -6.09
CA SER A 51 -4.99 0.45 -7.16
C SER A 51 -4.46 0.96 -8.50
N ILE A 52 -3.93 2.18 -8.55
CA ILE A 52 -3.34 2.77 -9.77
C ILE A 52 -2.12 1.94 -10.23
N HIS A 53 -1.27 1.53 -9.30
CA HIS A 53 -0.12 0.67 -9.59
C HIS A 53 -0.57 -0.63 -10.26
N HIS A 54 -1.61 -1.30 -9.74
CA HIS A 54 -2.12 -2.54 -10.32
C HIS A 54 -2.70 -2.39 -11.73
N GLU A 55 -3.26 -1.22 -12.08
CA GLU A 55 -3.77 -0.98 -13.43
C GLU A 55 -2.67 -1.06 -14.49
N SER A 56 -1.43 -0.66 -14.17
CA SER A 56 -0.29 -0.83 -15.06
C SER A 56 0.00 -2.29 -15.39
N ALA A 57 -0.01 -3.19 -14.40
CA ALA A 57 0.21 -4.63 -14.62
C ALA A 57 -0.94 -5.29 -15.38
N VAL A 58 -2.19 -4.87 -15.14
CA VAL A 58 -3.33 -5.30 -15.95
C VAL A 58 -3.12 -4.91 -17.42
N LYS A 59 -2.73 -3.66 -17.69
CA LYS A 59 -2.49 -3.17 -19.06
C LYS A 59 -1.30 -3.86 -19.74
N MET A 60 -0.19 -4.05 -19.03
CA MET A 60 0.96 -4.83 -19.55
C MET A 60 0.56 -6.25 -19.92
N SER A 61 -0.23 -6.89 -19.06
CA SER A 61 -0.71 -8.24 -19.30
C SER A 61 -1.61 -8.29 -20.55
N GLU A 62 -2.47 -7.30 -20.76
CA GLU A 62 -3.28 -7.21 -21.99
C GLU A 62 -2.45 -7.04 -23.26
N ILE A 63 -1.36 -6.28 -23.19
CA ILE A 63 -0.41 -6.14 -24.29
C ILE A 63 0.26 -7.51 -24.57
N ALA A 64 0.74 -8.20 -23.53
CA ALA A 64 1.38 -9.51 -23.67
C ALA A 64 0.46 -10.54 -24.34
N LEU A 65 -0.80 -10.60 -23.92
CA LEU A 65 -1.81 -11.51 -24.50
C LEU A 65 -2.05 -11.29 -25.99
N LYS A 66 -1.72 -10.11 -26.53
CA LYS A 66 -1.84 -9.79 -27.96
C LYS A 66 -0.55 -10.00 -28.75
N LYS A 67 0.61 -9.90 -28.10
CA LYS A 67 1.91 -9.75 -28.79
C LYS A 67 2.81 -10.98 -28.72
N THR A 68 2.68 -11.82 -27.69
CA THR A 68 3.52 -13.02 -27.56
C THR A 68 2.79 -14.31 -27.96
N LYS A 69 3.57 -15.28 -28.44
CA LYS A 69 3.12 -16.67 -28.63
C LYS A 69 3.73 -17.63 -27.59
N ASN A 70 4.58 -17.13 -26.69
CA ASN A 70 5.19 -17.94 -25.64
C ASN A 70 4.12 -18.34 -24.61
N LYS A 71 3.83 -19.64 -24.53
CA LYS A 71 2.75 -20.18 -23.70
C LYS A 71 2.91 -19.83 -22.22
N ASN A 72 4.14 -19.83 -21.70
CA ASN A 72 4.42 -19.52 -20.29
C ASN A 72 4.14 -18.05 -19.96
N ILE A 73 4.52 -17.13 -20.86
CA ILE A 73 4.23 -15.69 -20.70
C ILE A 73 2.74 -15.43 -20.83
N VAL A 74 2.08 -16.06 -21.80
CA VAL A 74 0.63 -15.94 -21.99
C VAL A 74 -0.12 -16.42 -20.74
N GLU A 75 0.26 -17.55 -20.16
CA GLU A 75 -0.35 -18.06 -18.93
C GLU A 75 -0.14 -17.10 -17.75
N LEU A 76 1.10 -16.67 -17.52
CA LEU A 76 1.43 -15.71 -16.47
C LEU A 76 0.62 -14.41 -16.61
N ALA A 77 0.55 -13.84 -17.81
CA ALA A 77 -0.20 -12.61 -18.08
C ALA A 77 -1.70 -12.77 -17.77
N ARG A 78 -2.31 -13.94 -18.04
CA ARG A 78 -3.72 -14.20 -17.66
C ARG A 78 -3.90 -14.21 -16.15
N ILE A 79 -2.97 -14.83 -15.42
CA ILE A 79 -3.01 -14.93 -13.96
C ILE A 79 -2.89 -13.53 -13.33
N ILE A 80 -1.87 -12.77 -13.72
CA ILE A 80 -1.63 -11.40 -13.22
C ILE A 80 -2.83 -10.52 -13.51
N LYS A 81 -3.29 -10.47 -14.78
CA LYS A 81 -4.47 -9.68 -15.16
C LYS A 81 -5.68 -10.02 -14.28
N LYS A 82 -6.00 -11.30 -14.15
CA LYS A 82 -7.18 -11.77 -13.40
C LYS A 82 -7.09 -11.39 -11.92
N ASN A 83 -5.94 -11.64 -11.30
CA ASN A 83 -5.75 -11.38 -9.87
C ASN A 83 -5.75 -9.89 -9.59
N GLN A 84 -4.92 -9.11 -10.29
CA GLN A 84 -4.80 -7.69 -10.02
C GLN A 84 -6.08 -6.91 -10.37
N THR A 85 -6.87 -7.34 -11.37
CA THR A 85 -8.21 -6.77 -11.61
C THR A 85 -9.16 -6.95 -10.42
N LYS A 86 -9.11 -8.11 -9.75
CA LYS A 86 -9.93 -8.35 -8.55
C LYS A 86 -9.44 -7.52 -7.37
N GLU A 87 -8.13 -7.38 -7.24
CA GLU A 87 -7.49 -6.64 -6.15
C GLU A 87 -7.76 -5.13 -6.29
N ILE A 88 -7.71 -4.56 -7.50
CA ILE A 88 -8.15 -3.17 -7.78
C ILE A 88 -9.57 -2.91 -7.25
N LYS A 89 -10.52 -3.80 -7.57
CA LYS A 89 -11.92 -3.64 -7.11
C LYS A 89 -12.02 -3.66 -5.59
N LYS A 90 -11.27 -4.56 -4.95
CA LYS A 90 -11.22 -4.68 -3.49
C LYS A 90 -10.63 -3.41 -2.85
N LEU A 91 -9.50 -2.92 -3.37
CA LEU A 91 -8.82 -1.71 -2.90
C LEU A 91 -9.72 -0.48 -3.01
N ARG A 92 -10.36 -0.26 -4.18
CA ARG A 92 -11.28 0.87 -4.40
C ARG A 92 -12.50 0.81 -3.49
N ASN A 93 -13.11 -0.36 -3.35
CA ASN A 93 -14.26 -0.54 -2.45
C ASN A 93 -13.87 -0.25 -1.00
N TRP A 94 -12.74 -0.78 -0.53
CA TRP A 94 -12.24 -0.48 0.82
C TRP A 94 -11.94 0.99 1.01
N ASN A 95 -11.35 1.65 0.01
CA ASN A 95 -11.03 3.07 0.11
C ASN A 95 -12.29 3.93 0.23
N SER A 96 -13.30 3.61 -0.60
CA SER A 96 -14.60 4.28 -0.54
C SER A 96 -15.32 4.03 0.78
N LYS A 97 -15.44 2.75 1.16
CA LYS A 97 -16.16 2.32 2.36
C LYS A 97 -15.60 2.92 3.65
N TRP A 98 -14.28 3.05 3.74
CA TRP A 98 -13.63 3.39 5.01
C TRP A 98 -13.07 4.80 5.09
N TYR A 99 -12.72 5.42 3.96
CA TYR A 99 -12.09 6.74 3.93
C TYR A 99 -12.85 7.75 3.05
N GLY A 100 -14.02 7.36 2.52
CA GLY A 100 -14.89 8.27 1.77
C GLY A 100 -14.39 8.61 0.37
N ALA A 101 -13.43 7.84 -0.17
CA ALA A 101 -12.97 8.01 -1.54
C ALA A 101 -14.11 7.71 -2.54
N SER A 102 -14.11 8.41 -3.68
CA SER A 102 -15.01 8.07 -4.78
C SER A 102 -14.67 6.67 -5.32
N GLU A 103 -15.68 5.81 -5.54
CA GLU A 103 -15.47 4.52 -6.22
C GLU A 103 -14.98 4.72 -7.66
N VAL A 104 -15.36 5.86 -8.28
CA VAL A 104 -14.86 6.30 -9.58
C VAL A 104 -13.62 7.15 -9.32
N VAL A 105 -12.45 6.52 -9.39
CA VAL A 105 -11.18 7.25 -9.48
C VAL A 105 -11.04 7.69 -10.94
N GLU A 106 -11.28 8.96 -11.21
CA GLU A 106 -10.94 9.55 -12.50
C GLU A 106 -9.41 9.62 -12.57
N VAL A 107 -8.79 8.60 -13.18
CA VAL A 107 -7.34 8.53 -13.34
C VAL A 107 -6.92 9.66 -14.27
N LYS A 108 -6.44 10.76 -13.69
CA LYS A 108 -5.81 11.83 -14.47
C LYS A 108 -4.59 11.20 -15.16
N LYS A 109 -4.50 11.39 -16.48
CA LYS A 109 -3.52 10.74 -17.39
C LYS A 109 -2.05 10.97 -17.00
N ASP A 110 -1.79 11.84 -16.04
CA ASP A 110 -0.50 12.42 -15.74
C ASP A 110 0.00 12.03 -14.32
N GLU A 111 -0.72 11.17 -13.61
CA GLU A 111 -0.38 10.81 -12.24
C GLU A 111 0.83 9.87 -12.13
N HIS A 112 1.71 10.25 -11.20
CA HIS A 112 2.88 9.50 -10.75
C HIS A 112 2.47 8.11 -10.26
N GLY A 113 2.60 7.09 -11.12
CA GLY A 113 2.28 5.71 -10.77
C GLY A 113 2.09 4.77 -11.96
N MET A 114 1.79 5.33 -13.14
CA MET A 114 1.67 4.54 -14.37
C MET A 114 3.04 4.37 -15.05
N MET A 115 3.43 3.12 -15.32
CA MET A 115 4.67 2.82 -16.04
C MET A 115 4.52 3.18 -17.54
N ASN A 116 5.58 3.73 -18.14
CA ASN A 116 5.59 4.02 -19.58
C ASN A 116 5.69 2.71 -20.38
N MET A 117 4.66 2.41 -21.18
CA MET A 117 4.56 1.18 -21.96
C MET A 117 5.07 1.31 -23.41
N ALA A 118 5.62 2.46 -23.81
CA ALA A 118 6.08 2.71 -25.18
C ALA A 118 7.09 1.65 -25.65
N ASP A 119 7.98 1.23 -24.76
CA ASP A 119 9.01 0.22 -25.08
C ASP A 119 8.39 -1.14 -25.42
N LEU A 120 7.39 -1.61 -24.65
CA LEU A 120 6.65 -2.84 -24.96
C LEU A 120 5.88 -2.75 -26.28
N GLN A 121 5.34 -1.58 -26.61
CA GLN A 121 4.54 -1.39 -27.82
C GLN A 121 5.39 -1.50 -29.09
N ASN A 122 6.67 -1.16 -29.03
CA ASN A 122 7.56 -1.17 -30.19
C ASN A 122 8.33 -2.48 -30.38
N LYS A 123 8.34 -3.39 -29.39
CA LYS A 123 9.03 -4.70 -29.50
C LYS A 123 8.12 -5.82 -29.99
N SER A 124 8.72 -6.89 -30.50
CA SER A 124 8.03 -8.13 -30.91
C SER A 124 8.89 -9.37 -30.65
N GLY A 125 8.31 -10.57 -30.74
CA GLY A 125 9.06 -11.82 -30.62
C GLY A 125 9.79 -11.95 -29.27
N LYS A 126 11.00 -12.51 -29.29
CA LYS A 126 11.80 -12.73 -28.07
C LYS A 126 12.19 -11.43 -27.36
N ASP A 127 12.41 -10.34 -28.11
CA ASP A 127 12.73 -9.04 -27.52
C ASP A 127 11.54 -8.46 -26.73
N PHE A 128 10.32 -8.67 -27.24
CA PHE A 128 9.11 -8.35 -26.49
C PHE A 128 8.98 -9.20 -25.23
N ASP A 129 9.19 -10.51 -25.35
CA ASP A 129 9.09 -11.45 -24.24
C ASP A 129 10.05 -11.06 -23.10
N LYS A 130 11.30 -10.74 -23.43
CA LYS A 130 12.30 -10.29 -22.47
C LYS A 130 11.90 -8.96 -21.81
N ALA A 131 11.50 -7.96 -22.59
CA ALA A 131 11.11 -6.66 -22.07
C ALA A 131 9.88 -6.74 -21.16
N PHE A 132 8.88 -7.57 -21.51
CA PHE A 132 7.71 -7.79 -20.67
C PHE A 132 8.09 -8.37 -19.30
N LEU A 133 8.92 -9.42 -19.29
CA LEU A 133 9.37 -10.04 -18.03
C LEU A 133 10.18 -9.07 -17.18
N GLU A 134 11.09 -8.29 -17.78
CA GLU A 134 11.89 -7.30 -17.06
C GLU A 134 11.05 -6.18 -16.45
N MET A 135 10.12 -5.63 -17.23
CA MET A 135 9.24 -4.55 -16.76
C MET A 135 8.26 -5.04 -15.69
N MET A 136 7.66 -6.22 -15.88
CA MET A 136 6.74 -6.78 -14.90
C MET A 136 7.46 -7.20 -13.62
N THR A 137 8.69 -7.75 -13.69
CA THR A 137 9.52 -8.00 -12.50
C THR A 137 9.76 -6.72 -11.71
N LYS A 138 10.18 -5.64 -12.39
CA LYS A 138 10.44 -4.36 -11.72
C LYS A 138 9.16 -3.79 -11.09
N HIS A 139 8.05 -3.82 -11.81
CA HIS A 139 6.74 -3.40 -11.31
C HIS A 139 6.34 -4.14 -10.04
N HIS A 140 6.46 -5.47 -10.02
CA HIS A 140 6.17 -6.26 -8.81
C HIS A 140 7.09 -5.93 -7.64
N GLN A 141 8.38 -5.73 -7.89
CA GLN A 141 9.32 -5.33 -6.84
C GLN A 141 8.94 -3.99 -6.20
N ASP A 142 8.52 -3.02 -7.02
CA ASP A 142 8.06 -1.71 -6.55
C ASP A 142 6.76 -1.85 -5.72
N GLY A 143 5.80 -2.67 -6.17
CA GLY A 143 4.58 -2.97 -5.42
C GLY A 143 4.86 -3.65 -4.06
N ILE A 144 5.78 -4.61 -4.03
CA ILE A 144 6.23 -5.28 -2.79
C ILE A 144 6.87 -4.26 -1.85
N GLN A 145 7.73 -3.37 -2.36
CA GLN A 145 8.37 -2.34 -1.54
C GLN A 145 7.35 -1.35 -0.97
N MET A 146 6.39 -0.90 -1.79
CA MET A 146 5.30 -0.03 -1.34
C MET A 146 4.50 -0.66 -0.20
N ALA A 147 4.11 -1.93 -0.34
CA ALA A 147 3.39 -2.64 0.71
C ALA A 147 4.23 -2.81 1.98
N ASN A 148 5.49 -3.24 1.87
CA ASN A 148 6.39 -3.38 3.02
C ASN A 148 6.58 -2.06 3.78
N LYS A 149 6.70 -0.93 3.07
CA LYS A 149 6.80 0.39 3.70
C LYS A 149 5.53 0.76 4.47
N MET A 150 4.36 0.38 3.95
CA MET A 150 3.08 0.71 4.55
C MET A 150 2.71 -0.21 5.73
N MET A 151 3.20 -1.46 5.76
CA MET A 151 2.91 -2.45 6.81
C MET A 151 2.83 -1.91 8.26
N PRO A 152 3.79 -1.12 8.78
CA PRO A 152 3.73 -0.62 10.15
C PRO A 152 2.64 0.43 10.42
N GLU A 153 2.10 1.05 9.37
CA GLU A 153 1.10 2.12 9.44
C GLU A 153 -0.32 1.62 9.13
N LEU A 154 -0.48 0.33 8.74
CA LEU A 154 -1.78 -0.27 8.47
C LEU A 154 -2.52 -0.59 9.78
N GLU A 155 -3.65 0.09 10.01
CA GLU A 155 -4.51 -0.12 11.17
C GLU A 155 -5.57 -1.20 10.91
N LYS A 156 -6.10 -1.26 9.69
CA LYS A 156 -7.17 -2.22 9.37
C LYS A 156 -6.59 -3.60 9.09
N LYS A 157 -7.04 -4.58 9.87
CA LYS A 157 -6.60 -5.98 9.77
C LYS A 157 -6.80 -6.55 8.36
N GLU A 158 -7.87 -6.18 7.69
CA GLU A 158 -8.17 -6.58 6.31
C GLU A 158 -7.14 -6.06 5.31
N ILE A 159 -6.72 -4.79 5.43
CA ILE A 159 -5.73 -4.17 4.56
C ILE A 159 -4.35 -4.79 4.85
N HIS A 160 -4.00 -4.92 6.13
CA HIS A 160 -2.75 -5.54 6.55
C HIS A 160 -2.63 -7.00 6.11
N HIS A 161 -3.71 -7.78 6.22
CA HIS A 161 -3.73 -9.15 5.72
C HIS A 161 -3.58 -9.18 4.19
N PHE A 162 -4.32 -8.34 3.48
CA PHE A 162 -4.20 -8.21 2.03
C PHE A 162 -2.76 -7.87 1.60
N ALA A 163 -2.11 -6.90 2.26
CA ALA A 163 -0.75 -6.50 1.93
C ALA A 163 0.23 -7.68 2.06
N LYS A 164 0.10 -8.50 3.12
CA LYS A 164 0.90 -9.72 3.28
C LYS A 164 0.67 -10.74 2.15
N GLU A 165 -0.59 -11.04 1.83
CA GLU A 165 -0.93 -11.97 0.76
C GLU A 165 -0.44 -11.47 -0.61
N MET A 166 -0.56 -10.17 -0.86
CA MET A 166 -0.08 -9.52 -2.06
C MET A 166 1.44 -9.65 -2.19
N ILE A 167 2.20 -9.36 -1.13
CA ILE A 167 3.66 -9.51 -1.10
C ILE A 167 4.05 -10.96 -1.40
N GLU A 168 3.41 -11.94 -0.76
CA GLU A 168 3.73 -13.36 -0.99
C GLU A 168 3.44 -13.76 -2.45
N LYS A 169 2.28 -13.38 -2.98
CA LYS A 169 1.90 -13.68 -4.36
C LYS A 169 2.85 -13.04 -5.36
N GLN A 170 3.14 -11.75 -5.20
CA GLN A 170 4.02 -11.04 -6.13
C GLN A 170 5.46 -11.57 -6.08
N ASN A 171 5.97 -12.00 -4.91
CA ASN A 171 7.27 -12.69 -4.84
C ASN A 171 7.28 -13.99 -5.66
N LYS A 172 6.22 -14.80 -5.57
CA LYS A 172 6.10 -16.02 -6.40
C LYS A 172 6.03 -15.71 -7.89
N GLU A 173 5.31 -14.65 -8.26
CA GLU A 173 5.22 -14.19 -9.65
C GLU A 173 6.58 -13.67 -10.17
N VAL A 174 7.37 -12.96 -9.34
CA VAL A 174 8.75 -12.55 -9.67
C VAL A 174 9.65 -13.75 -9.92
N VAL A 175 9.64 -14.75 -9.03
CA VAL A 175 10.40 -15.99 -9.23
C VAL A 175 9.99 -16.65 -10.56
N LYS A 176 8.69 -16.73 -10.83
CA LYS A 176 8.18 -17.30 -12.07
C LYS A 176 8.66 -16.54 -13.31
N MET A 177 8.71 -15.22 -13.26
CA MET A 177 9.22 -14.39 -14.36
C MET A 177 10.70 -14.67 -14.63
N GLU A 178 11.52 -14.75 -13.59
CA GLU A 178 12.96 -15.06 -13.72
C GLU A 178 13.19 -16.49 -14.24
N GLU A 179 12.35 -17.46 -13.85
CA GLU A 179 12.39 -18.81 -14.42
C GLU A 179 12.05 -18.81 -15.92
N ILE A 180 10.98 -18.13 -16.32
CA ILE A 180 10.59 -18.05 -17.74
C ILE A 180 11.69 -17.36 -18.53
N LYS A 181 12.27 -16.28 -18.01
CA LYS A 181 13.34 -15.51 -18.65
C LYS A 181 14.56 -16.34 -18.99
N LYS A 182 14.94 -17.31 -18.13
CA LYS A 182 16.04 -18.25 -18.38
C LYS A 182 15.79 -19.23 -19.54
N THR A 183 14.53 -19.37 -19.97
CA THR A 183 14.11 -20.30 -21.02
C THR A 183 13.80 -19.64 -22.35
N LEU A 184 13.95 -18.31 -22.46
CA LEU A 184 13.77 -17.56 -23.70
C LEU A 184 14.91 -17.82 -24.70
#